data_AF-A0AAP9NM09-F1
#
_entry.id   AF-A0AAP9NM09-F1
#
_cell.length_a   1.000
_cell.length_b   1.000
_cell.length_c   1.000
_cell.angle_alpha   90.00
_cell.angle_beta   90.00
_cell.angle_gamma   90.00
#
_symmetry.space_group_name_H-M   'P 1'
#
loop_
_entity.id
_entity.type
_entity.pdbx_description
1 polymer ?
#
loop_
_entity_poly.entity_id
_entity_poly.type
_entity_poly.pdbx_seq_one_letter_code
_entity_poly.pdbx_strand_id
1 'polypeptide(L)'
;MTLRIIVIIAAGAALAACESMPTQPPPPPPAINVYSCATPTGMTEPEGKPLVPVGDYTQKEVALFITALDQWGTRGWLKVARAREHADKCAESESADDEETE
;
A
#
# COMPACT_ATOMS: atom_id res chain seq x y z
N MET A 1 62.26 -20.18 34.44
CA MET A 1 62.26 -19.48 33.14
C MET A 1 61.13 -19.94 32.20
N THR A 2 60.72 -21.21 32.25
CA THR A 2 59.66 -21.81 31.42
C THR A 2 58.25 -21.25 31.63
N LEU A 3 57.88 -20.92 32.87
CA LEU A 3 56.52 -20.43 33.18
C LEU A 3 56.21 -19.05 32.54
N ARG A 4 57.22 -18.18 32.42
CA ARG A 4 57.06 -16.85 31.80
C ARG A 4 56.86 -16.95 30.28
N ILE A 5 57.49 -17.93 29.64
CA ILE A 5 57.36 -18.15 28.19
C ILE A 5 55.95 -18.64 27.85
N ILE A 6 55.39 -19.55 28.66
CA ILE A 6 54.03 -20.07 28.47
C ILE A 6 52.98 -18.95 28.58
N VAL A 7 53.14 -18.04 29.55
CA VAL A 7 52.24 -16.89 29.71
C VAL A 7 52.30 -15.95 28.51
N ILE A 8 53.49 -15.70 27.96
CA ILE A 8 53.65 -14.84 26.78
C ILE A 8 53.01 -15.48 25.54
N ILE A 9 53.16 -16.79 25.35
CA ILE A 9 52.55 -17.51 24.22
C ILE A 9 51.02 -17.53 24.34
N ALA A 10 50.49 -17.77 25.53
CA ALA A 10 49.05 -17.76 25.78
C ALA A 10 48.43 -16.36 25.57
N ALA A 11 49.12 -15.31 26.02
CA ALA A 11 48.69 -13.93 25.81
C ALA A 11 48.72 -13.55 24.32
N GLY A 12 49.75 -13.97 23.58
CA GLY A 12 49.84 -13.75 22.13
C GLY A 12 48.72 -14.45 21.36
N ALA A 13 48.39 -15.69 21.73
CA ALA A 13 47.30 -16.45 21.09
C ALA A 13 45.92 -15.83 21.36
N ALA A 14 45.68 -15.31 22.57
CA ALA A 14 44.41 -14.65 22.91
C ALA A 14 44.22 -13.32 22.18
N LEU A 15 45.29 -12.54 21.99
CA LEU A 15 45.25 -11.28 21.26
C LEU A 15 45.04 -11.48 19.75
N ALA A 16 45.67 -12.49 19.15
CA ALA A 16 45.48 -12.82 17.74
C ALA A 16 44.04 -13.29 17.41
N ALA A 17 43.36 -13.93 18.37
CA ALA A 17 41.98 -14.40 18.20
C ALA A 17 40.94 -13.26 18.18
N CYS A 18 41.29 -12.06 18.67
CA CYS A 18 40.38 -10.90 18.68
C CYS A 18 40.35 -10.17 17.33
N GLU A 19 41.41 -10.29 16.53
CA GLU A 19 41.53 -9.65 15.22
C GLU A 19 40.85 -10.47 14.10
N SER A 20 40.54 -11.75 14.38
CA SER A 20 39.92 -12.68 13.43
C SER A 20 38.39 -12.68 13.43
N MET A 21 37.73 -11.63 13.95
CA MET A 21 36.28 -11.50 13.77
C MET A 21 35.99 -11.22 12.28
N PRO A 22 35.31 -12.13 11.56
CA PRO A 22 34.91 -11.86 10.20
C PRO A 22 33.99 -10.64 10.18
N THR A 23 34.29 -9.69 9.31
CA THR A 23 33.48 -8.48 9.13
C THR A 23 32.09 -8.91 8.68
N GLN A 24 31.10 -8.76 9.54
CA GLN A 24 29.73 -9.09 9.19
C GLN A 24 29.29 -8.19 8.04
N PRO A 25 28.70 -8.73 6.96
CA PRO A 25 28.17 -7.90 5.87
C PRO A 25 27.18 -6.88 6.45
N PRO A 26 27.14 -5.65 5.93
CA PRO A 26 26.12 -4.70 6.34
C PRO A 26 24.73 -5.33 6.10
N PRO A 27 23.75 -5.08 6.99
CA PRO A 27 22.41 -5.59 6.80
C PRO A 27 21.86 -5.10 5.45
N PRO A 28 21.09 -5.94 4.74
CA PRO A 28 20.46 -5.51 3.50
C PRO A 28 19.57 -4.29 3.77
N PRO A 29 19.47 -3.34 2.82
CA PRO A 29 18.54 -2.23 2.95
C PRO A 29 17.11 -2.77 3.11
N PRO A 30 16.24 -2.08 3.88
CA PRO A 30 14.86 -2.49 4.02
C PRO A 30 14.19 -2.56 2.65
N ALA A 31 13.50 -3.67 2.39
CA ALA A 31 12.69 -3.80 1.19
C ALA A 31 11.52 -2.80 1.30
N ILE A 32 11.51 -1.79 0.43
CA ILE A 32 10.38 -0.87 0.33
C ILE A 32 9.35 -1.54 -0.57
N ASN A 33 8.33 -2.13 0.04
CA ASN A 33 7.17 -2.62 -0.71
C ASN A 33 6.31 -1.42 -1.10
N VAL A 34 6.39 -0.99 -2.37
CA VAL A 34 5.51 0.05 -2.90
C VAL A 34 4.17 -0.60 -3.25
N TYR A 35 3.25 -0.62 -2.30
CA TYR A 35 1.89 -1.08 -2.54
C TYR A 35 1.09 0.01 -3.25
N SER A 36 0.64 -0.28 -4.46
CA SER A 36 -0.19 0.61 -5.26
C SER A 36 -1.66 0.33 -4.94
N CYS A 37 -2.26 1.08 -4.01
CA CYS A 37 -3.72 1.11 -3.76
C CYS A 37 -4.49 1.83 -4.90
N ALA A 38 -4.09 1.61 -6.15
CA ALA A 38 -4.73 2.22 -7.30
C ALA A 38 -6.13 1.63 -7.47
N THR A 39 -7.15 2.49 -7.40
CA THR A 39 -8.53 2.07 -7.62
C THR A 39 -8.68 1.53 -9.06
N PRO A 40 -9.27 0.34 -9.26
CA PRO A 40 -9.46 -0.24 -10.59
C PRO A 40 -10.24 0.71 -11.51
N THR A 41 -9.81 0.80 -12.78
CA THR A 41 -10.36 1.74 -13.77
C THR A 41 -11.88 1.63 -13.93
N GLY A 42 -12.44 0.41 -13.82
CA GLY A 42 -13.88 0.17 -13.91
C GLY A 42 -14.71 0.72 -12.73
N MET A 43 -14.08 1.08 -11.61
CA MET A 43 -14.76 1.69 -10.46
C MET A 43 -14.90 3.22 -10.59
N THR A 44 -14.05 3.87 -11.37
CA THR A 44 -14.04 5.34 -11.52
C THR A 44 -14.42 5.81 -12.92
N GLU A 45 -14.72 4.88 -13.84
CA GLU A 45 -15.06 5.22 -15.21
C GLU A 45 -16.31 6.12 -15.29
N PRO A 46 -16.20 7.28 -15.96
CA PRO A 46 -17.32 8.21 -16.11
C PRO A 46 -18.46 7.57 -16.90
N GLU A 47 -19.67 7.56 -16.32
CA GLU A 47 -20.88 7.23 -17.07
C GLU A 47 -21.41 8.47 -17.78
N GLY A 48 -21.89 8.29 -19.02
CA GLY A 48 -22.58 9.33 -19.76
C GLY A 48 -23.78 9.85 -18.97
N LYS A 49 -23.80 11.16 -18.69
CA LYS A 49 -24.93 11.81 -18.04
C LYS A 49 -26.16 11.82 -18.96
N PRO A 50 -27.39 11.79 -18.41
CA PRO A 50 -28.60 11.97 -19.20
C PRO A 50 -28.57 13.31 -19.95
N LEU A 51 -29.12 13.29 -21.17
CA LEU A 51 -29.22 14.49 -22.00
C LEU A 51 -30.30 15.42 -21.45
N VAL A 52 -29.94 16.68 -21.27
CA VAL A 52 -30.88 17.71 -20.85
C VAL A 52 -31.87 17.97 -22.00
N PRO A 53 -33.19 18.01 -21.75
CA PRO A 53 -34.16 18.43 -22.76
C PRO A 53 -33.83 19.83 -23.27
N VAL A 54 -33.87 20.04 -24.58
CA VAL A 54 -33.54 21.32 -25.24
C VAL A 54 -34.69 21.79 -26.12
N GLY A 55 -34.86 23.10 -26.24
CA GLY A 55 -35.97 23.71 -26.99
C GLY A 55 -37.28 23.73 -26.20
N ASP A 56 -38.41 23.59 -26.90
CA ASP A 56 -39.73 23.54 -26.29
C ASP A 56 -39.97 22.14 -25.69
N TYR A 57 -39.64 21.99 -24.41
CA TYR A 57 -39.84 20.74 -23.68
C TYR A 57 -41.20 20.70 -22.97
N THR A 58 -41.75 19.50 -22.86
CA THR A 58 -42.96 19.19 -22.13
C THR A 58 -42.67 18.81 -20.67
N GLN A 59 -43.68 18.87 -19.79
CA GLN A 59 -43.55 18.35 -18.42
C GLN A 59 -43.15 16.86 -18.39
N LYS A 60 -43.62 16.07 -19.36
CA LYS A 60 -43.28 14.65 -19.45
C LYS A 60 -41.78 14.45 -19.70
N GLU A 61 -41.18 15.23 -20.58
CA GLU A 61 -39.75 15.14 -20.89
C GLU A 61 -38.89 15.57 -19.71
N VAL A 62 -39.31 16.60 -18.98
CA VAL A 62 -38.66 17.00 -17.72
C VAL A 62 -38.74 15.89 -16.67
N ALA A 63 -39.91 15.26 -16.50
CA ALA A 63 -40.07 14.17 -15.56
C ALA A 63 -39.17 12.97 -15.90
N LEU A 64 -39.11 12.58 -17.18
CA LEU A 64 -38.22 11.51 -17.65
C LEU A 64 -36.74 11.86 -17.43
N PHE A 65 -36.35 13.11 -17.71
CA PHE A 65 -34.99 13.57 -17.46
C PHE A 65 -34.62 13.49 -15.98
N ILE A 66 -35.49 13.96 -15.08
CA ILE A 66 -35.24 13.92 -13.63
C ILE A 66 -35.10 12.48 -13.14
N THR A 67 -35.96 11.56 -13.60
CA THR A 67 -35.85 10.14 -13.26
C THR A 67 -34.54 9.54 -13.75
N ALA A 68 -34.12 9.84 -14.99
CA ALA A 68 -32.84 9.37 -15.51
C ALA A 68 -31.65 9.95 -14.74
N LEU A 69 -31.75 11.22 -14.33
CA LEU A 69 -30.72 11.93 -13.56
C LEU A 69 -30.57 11.34 -12.16
N ASP A 70 -31.68 11.05 -11.48
CA ASP A 70 -31.69 10.39 -10.17
C ASP A 70 -30.97 9.04 -10.23
N GLN A 71 -31.37 8.17 -11.18
CA GLN A 71 -30.74 6.87 -11.36
C GLN A 71 -29.25 6.96 -11.70
N TRP A 72 -28.87 7.91 -12.56
CA TRP A 72 -27.46 8.16 -12.88
C TRP A 72 -26.68 8.61 -11.64
N GLY A 73 -27.24 9.51 -10.84
CA GLY A 73 -26.66 9.97 -9.58
C GLY A 73 -26.48 8.84 -8.57
N THR A 74 -27.52 8.02 -8.35
CA THR A 74 -27.46 6.86 -7.44
C THR A 74 -26.34 5.89 -7.82
N ARG A 75 -26.20 5.56 -9.12
CA ARG A 75 -25.12 4.69 -9.60
C ARG A 75 -23.75 5.32 -9.40
N GLY A 76 -23.61 6.61 -9.66
CA GLY A 76 -22.37 7.36 -9.41
C GLY A 76 -21.95 7.30 -7.94
N TRP A 77 -22.86 7.57 -7.01
CA TRP A 77 -22.57 7.48 -5.58
C TRP A 77 -22.20 6.07 -5.13
N LEU A 78 -22.84 5.05 -5.68
CA LEU A 78 -22.52 3.65 -5.39
C LEU A 78 -21.09 3.29 -5.85
N LYS A 79 -20.64 3.82 -6.99
CA LYS A 79 -19.24 3.65 -7.43
C LYS A 79 -18.25 4.30 -6.46
N VAL A 80 -18.53 5.53 -6.02
CA VAL A 80 -17.70 6.24 -5.03
C VAL A 80 -17.63 5.47 -3.71
N ALA A 81 -18.75 4.91 -3.26
CA ALA A 81 -18.78 4.09 -2.04
C ALA A 81 -17.89 2.84 -2.16
N ARG A 82 -17.94 2.13 -3.30
CA ARG A 82 -17.05 0.97 -3.53
C ARG A 82 -15.58 1.35 -3.64
N ALA A 83 -15.27 2.49 -4.25
CA ALA A 83 -13.90 2.99 -4.32
C ALA A 83 -13.34 3.29 -2.92
N ARG A 84 -14.17 3.84 -2.02
CA ARG A 84 -13.80 4.03 -0.61
C ARG A 84 -13.59 2.71 0.12
N GLU A 85 -14.53 1.77 0.00
CA GLU A 85 -14.39 0.44 0.60
C GLU A 85 -13.10 -0.27 0.12
N HIS A 86 -12.76 -0.13 -1.16
CA HIS A 86 -11.51 -0.65 -1.70
C HIS A 86 -10.28 0.02 -1.08
N ALA A 87 -10.31 1.34 -0.91
CA ALA A 87 -9.22 2.07 -0.27
C ALA A 87 -9.06 1.68 1.20
N ASP A 88 -10.17 1.56 1.94
CA ASP A 88 -10.18 1.17 3.35
C ASP A 88 -9.58 -0.24 3.52
N LYS A 89 -9.99 -1.21 2.68
CA LYS A 89 -9.41 -2.56 2.68
C LYS A 89 -7.92 -2.59 2.34
N CYS A 90 -7.48 -1.72 1.43
CA CYS A 90 -6.06 -1.62 1.07
C CYS A 90 -5.24 -1.10 2.27
N ALA A 91 -5.76 -0.11 2.99
CA ALA A 91 -5.12 0.42 4.20
C ALA A 91 -5.13 -0.59 5.36
N GLU A 92 -6.19 -1.39 5.51
CA GLU A 92 -6.22 -2.45 6.53
C GLU A 92 -5.22 -3.57 6.24
N SER A 93 -5.08 -4.00 4.98
CA SER A 93 -4.05 -5.00 4.61
C SER A 93 -2.63 -4.50 4.85
N GLU A 94 -2.38 -3.20 4.74
CA GLU A 94 -1.08 -2.60 5.09
C GLU A 94 -0.74 -2.82 6.57
N SER A 95 -1.71 -2.66 7.47
CA SER A 95 -1.50 -2.82 8.92
C SER A 95 -1.38 -4.27 9.41
N ALA A 96 -1.95 -5.24 8.68
CA ALA A 96 -1.95 -6.65 9.09
C ALA A 96 -0.64 -7.37 8.74
N ASP A 97 -0.02 -7.02 7.62
CA ASP A 97 1.25 -7.63 7.19
C ASP A 97 2.44 -7.16 8.04
N ASP A 98 2.33 -6.01 8.72
CA ASP A 98 3.34 -5.50 9.66
C ASP A 98 3.35 -6.26 11.00
N GLU A 99 2.26 -6.94 11.38
CA GLU A 99 2.16 -7.71 12.65
C GLU A 99 2.59 -9.18 12.55
N GLU A 100 2.70 -9.76 11.33
CA GLU A 100 3.12 -11.15 11.14
C GLU A 100 4.65 -11.35 11.07
N THR A 101 5.44 -10.27 11.21
CA THR A 101 6.92 -10.30 11.06
C THR A 101 7.69 -10.11 12.38
N GLU A 102 7.07 -10.32 13.55
CA GLU A 102 7.74 -10.27 14.87
C GLU A 102 7.99 -11.66 15.50
#